data_AF-A0A2E0SM79-F1
#
_entry.id   AF-A0A2E0SM79-F1
#
_cell.length_a   1.000
_cell.length_b   1.000
_cell.length_c   1.000
_cell.angle_alpha   90.00
_cell.angle_beta   90.00
_cell.angle_gamma   90.00
#
_symmetry.space_group_name_H-M   'P 1'
#
loop_
_entity.id
_entity.type
_entity.pdbx_description
1 polymer ?
#
loop_
_entity_poly.entity_id
_entity_poly.type
_entity_poly.pdbx_seq_one_letter_code
_entity_poly.pdbx_strand_id
1 'polypeptide(L)'
;MTGPQEITLGVLAIVLLALIFMKAGPDLILIGGLTLLVVLGVVPAEAAISGFASKGLLTVAFLYVVAEGVRQTGAINFVGQKFLGRPKSIVRAQARIAIPSAIGSAFINNTPIVAMVMPLMTEWSRKIGISVSHLLLPLSFATI
;
A
#
# COMPACT_ATOMS: atom_id res chain seq x y z
N MET A 1 -20.69 28.11 -23.50
CA MET A 1 -21.60 27.13 -22.86
C MET A 1 -20.76 25.93 -22.50
N THR A 2 -20.01 25.98 -21.41
CA THR A 2 -19.13 24.86 -21.03
C THR A 2 -19.98 23.81 -20.31
N GLY A 3 -20.08 22.61 -20.88
CA GLY A 3 -20.88 21.53 -20.31
C GLY A 3 -20.24 20.94 -19.04
N PRO A 4 -21.00 20.20 -18.21
CA PRO A 4 -20.46 19.48 -17.05
C PRO A 4 -19.28 18.56 -17.38
N GLN A 5 -19.26 18.03 -18.61
CA GLN A 5 -18.22 17.16 -19.15
C GLN A 5 -16.86 17.88 -19.31
N GLU A 6 -16.88 19.12 -19.78
CA GLU A 6 -15.65 19.92 -19.98
C GLU A 6 -15.04 20.32 -18.63
N ILE A 7 -15.88 20.67 -17.66
CA ILE A 7 -15.44 20.96 -16.29
C ILE A 7 -14.80 19.70 -15.66
N THR A 8 -15.45 18.55 -15.81
CA THR A 8 -14.94 17.28 -15.29
C THR A 8 -13.58 16.94 -15.89
N LEU A 9 -13.44 17.04 -17.22
CA LEU A 9 -12.18 16.79 -17.92
C LEU A 9 -11.08 17.77 -17.51
N GLY A 10 -11.42 19.06 -17.34
CA GLY A 10 -10.49 20.07 -16.86
C GLY A 10 -9.97 19.77 -15.47
N VAL A 11 -10.86 19.45 -14.53
CA VAL A 11 -10.46 19.07 -13.16
C VAL A 11 -9.64 17.79 -13.15
N LEU A 12 -10.02 16.79 -13.95
CA LEU A 12 -9.26 15.54 -14.07
C LEU A 12 -7.83 15.81 -14.58
N ALA A 13 -7.68 16.62 -15.62
CA ALA A 13 -6.36 16.99 -16.14
C ALA A 13 -5.52 17.71 -15.08
N ILE A 14 -6.11 18.63 -14.31
CA ILE A 14 -5.43 19.32 -13.21
C ILE A 14 -4.98 18.32 -12.13
N VAL A 15 -5.85 17.40 -11.72
CA VAL A 15 -5.53 16.36 -10.73
C VAL A 15 -4.39 15.48 -11.23
N LEU A 16 -4.43 15.02 -12.48
CA LEU A 16 -3.38 14.18 -13.06
C LEU A 16 -2.04 14.91 -13.13
N LEU A 17 -2.03 16.17 -13.59
CA LEU A 17 -0.82 16.98 -13.60
C LEU A 17 -0.28 17.20 -12.18
N ALA A 18 -1.15 17.51 -11.22
CA ALA A 18 -0.74 17.66 -9.82
C ALA A 18 -0.13 16.37 -9.25
N LEU A 19 -0.69 15.20 -9.59
CA LEU A 19 -0.13 13.90 -9.21
C LEU A 19 1.23 13.63 -9.86
N ILE A 20 1.45 14.06 -11.11
CA ILE A 20 2.75 13.94 -11.79
C ILE A 20 3.80 14.81 -11.10
N PHE A 21 3.45 16.05 -10.77
CA PHE A 21 4.39 16.99 -10.14
C PHE A 21 4.60 16.76 -8.64
N MET A 22 3.77 15.93 -7.99
CA MET A 22 3.84 15.52 -6.58
C MET A 22 4.19 16.65 -5.59
N LYS A 23 3.71 17.88 -5.84
CA LYS A 23 3.98 19.04 -4.96
C LYS A 23 3.21 18.98 -3.64
N ALA A 24 2.13 18.19 -3.60
CA ALA A 24 1.32 17.93 -2.43
C ALA A 24 1.06 16.41 -2.31
N GLY A 25 0.64 15.96 -1.13
CA GLY A 25 0.26 14.57 -0.91
C GLY A 25 -0.86 14.13 -1.88
N PRO A 26 -0.83 12.90 -2.41
CA PRO A 26 -1.87 12.41 -3.30
C PRO A 26 -3.28 12.49 -2.70
N ASP A 27 -3.38 12.32 -1.37
CA ASP A 27 -4.60 12.50 -0.59
C ASP A 27 -5.18 13.91 -0.71
N LEU A 28 -4.35 14.95 -0.54
CA LEU A 28 -4.76 16.35 -0.68
C LEU A 28 -5.16 16.69 -2.11
N ILE A 29 -4.41 16.18 -3.10
CA ILE A 29 -4.68 16.43 -4.52
C ILE A 29 -6.04 15.83 -4.92
N LEU A 30 -6.30 14.59 -4.53
CA LEU A 30 -7.55 13.89 -4.85
C LEU A 30 -8.76 14.49 -4.12
N ILE A 31 -8.62 14.80 -2.83
CA ILE A 31 -9.69 15.47 -2.06
C ILE A 31 -9.97 16.85 -2.65
N GLY A 32 -8.93 17.64 -2.96
CA GLY A 32 -9.08 18.95 -3.58
C GLY A 32 -9.80 18.89 -4.94
N GLY A 33 -9.47 17.91 -5.78
CA GLY A 33 -10.17 17.67 -7.04
C GLY A 33 -11.66 17.33 -6.83
N LEU A 34 -11.97 16.46 -5.87
CA LEU A 34 -13.36 16.14 -5.52
C LEU A 34 -14.11 17.36 -4.98
N THR A 35 -13.48 18.15 -4.09
CA THR A 35 -14.06 19.38 -3.56
C THR A 35 -14.37 20.38 -4.67
N LEU A 36 -13.48 20.54 -5.65
CA LEU A 36 -13.74 21.40 -6.82
C LEU A 36 -14.95 20.93 -7.62
N LEU A 37 -15.08 19.63 -7.87
CA LEU A 37 -16.25 19.08 -8.60
C LEU A 37 -17.57 19.29 -7.85
N VAL A 38 -17.55 19.20 -6.52
CA VAL A 38 -18.74 19.45 -5.67
C VAL A 38 -19.10 20.94 -5.66
N VAL A 39 -18.11 21.82 -5.44
CA VAL A 39 -18.34 23.28 -5.41
C VAL A 39 -18.80 23.82 -6.75
N LEU A 40 -18.31 23.26 -7.86
CA LEU A 40 -18.75 23.61 -9.22
C LEU A 40 -20.10 22.99 -9.60
N GLY A 41 -20.74 22.23 -8.69
CA GLY A 41 -22.06 21.64 -8.90
C GLY A 41 -22.10 20.50 -9.92
N VAL A 42 -20.93 19.94 -10.28
CA VAL A 42 -20.82 18.83 -11.23
C VAL A 42 -21.18 17.51 -10.55
N VAL A 43 -20.85 17.36 -9.27
CA VAL A 43 -21.11 16.18 -8.46
C VAL A 43 -21.90 16.56 -7.22
N PRO A 44 -23.07 15.95 -6.95
CA PRO A 44 -23.81 16.13 -5.69
C PRO A 44 -22.96 15.72 -4.49
N ALA A 45 -23.10 16.41 -3.36
CA ALA A 45 -22.32 16.14 -2.15
C ALA A 45 -22.56 14.71 -1.63
N GLU A 46 -23.78 14.20 -1.73
CA GLU A 46 -24.15 12.85 -1.32
C GLU A 46 -23.42 11.79 -2.17
N ALA A 47 -23.30 12.05 -3.47
CA ALA A 47 -22.58 11.18 -4.39
C ALA A 47 -21.06 11.21 -4.11
N ALA A 48 -20.50 12.38 -3.78
CA ALA A 48 -19.10 12.51 -3.40
C ALA A 48 -18.77 11.69 -2.13
N ILE A 49 -19.65 11.71 -1.12
CA ILE A 49 -19.47 10.98 0.14
C ILE A 49 -19.65 9.47 -0.07
N SER A 50 -20.51 9.06 -1.01
CA SER A 50 -20.79 7.63 -1.28
C SER A 50 -19.54 6.83 -1.68
N GLY A 51 -18.55 7.47 -2.32
CA GLY A 51 -17.28 6.84 -2.68
C GLY A 51 -16.44 6.39 -1.48
N PHE A 52 -16.58 7.10 -0.34
CA PHE A 52 -15.92 6.74 0.92
C PHE A 52 -16.56 5.51 1.59
N ALA A 53 -17.77 5.13 1.21
CA ALA A 53 -18.41 3.90 1.69
C ALA A 53 -18.17 2.70 0.75
N SER A 54 -17.25 2.82 -0.21
CA SER A 54 -17.01 1.75 -1.18
C SER A 54 -16.49 0.47 -0.51
N LYS A 55 -16.97 -0.68 -1.00
CA LYS A 55 -16.51 -2.00 -0.55
C LYS A 55 -14.98 -2.14 -0.64
N GLY A 56 -14.36 -1.54 -1.65
CA GLY A 56 -12.91 -1.51 -1.83
C GLY A 56 -12.19 -0.80 -0.68
N LEU A 57 -12.62 0.43 -0.34
CA LEU A 57 -12.03 1.18 0.77
C LEU A 57 -12.17 0.43 2.09
N LEU A 58 -13.36 -0.08 2.38
CA LEU A 58 -13.62 -0.85 3.60
C LEU A 58 -12.74 -2.09 3.69
N THR A 59 -12.57 -2.82 2.58
CA THR A 59 -11.70 -4.01 2.53
C THR A 59 -10.26 -3.66 2.89
N VAL A 60 -9.71 -2.60 2.31
CA VAL A 60 -8.35 -2.13 2.61
C VAL A 60 -8.24 -1.69 4.07
N ALA A 61 -9.23 -0.95 4.59
CA ALA A 61 -9.26 -0.50 5.98
C ALA A 61 -9.22 -1.69 6.96
N PHE A 62 -10.02 -2.73 6.73
CA PHE A 62 -10.00 -3.95 7.55
C PHE A 62 -8.65 -4.66 7.50
N LEU A 63 -8.01 -4.72 6.33
CA LEU A 63 -6.68 -5.32 6.21
C LEU A 63 -5.63 -4.55 7.01
N TYR A 64 -5.72 -3.22 7.12
CA TYR A 64 -4.86 -2.44 8.00
C TYR A 64 -5.10 -2.75 9.49
N VAL A 65 -6.35 -2.97 9.91
CA VAL A 65 -6.66 -3.39 11.28
C VAL A 65 -6.12 -4.80 11.58
N VAL A 66 -6.30 -5.74 10.65
CA VAL A 66 -5.74 -7.09 10.78
C VAL A 66 -4.21 -7.03 10.82
N ALA A 67 -3.60 -6.27 9.91
CA ALA A 67 -2.17 -6.02 9.86
C ALA A 67 -1.62 -5.50 11.21
N GLU A 68 -2.32 -4.56 11.82
CA GLU A 68 -2.03 -4.03 13.15
C GLU A 68 -2.11 -5.11 14.23
N GLY A 69 -3.20 -5.88 14.27
CA GLY A 69 -3.38 -6.95 15.26
C GLY A 69 -2.31 -8.04 15.17
N VAL A 70 -1.94 -8.45 13.95
CA VAL A 70 -0.85 -9.41 13.71
C VAL A 70 0.51 -8.82 14.13
N ARG A 71 0.70 -7.50 13.99
CA ARG A 71 1.92 -6.81 14.46
C ARG A 71 2.00 -6.74 15.98
N GLN A 72 0.93 -6.35 16.66
CA GLN A 72 0.90 -6.23 18.13
C GLN A 72 1.04 -7.58 18.85
N THR A 73 0.50 -8.66 18.26
CA THR A 73 0.65 -10.02 18.79
C THR A 73 2.07 -10.59 18.64
N GLY A 74 2.94 -9.93 17.87
CA GLY A 74 4.28 -10.44 17.57
C GLY A 74 4.27 -11.69 16.71
N ALA A 75 3.13 -12.06 16.11
CA ALA A 75 2.99 -13.25 15.27
C ALA A 75 3.98 -13.21 14.09
N ILE A 76 4.19 -12.02 13.51
CA ILE A 76 5.20 -11.79 12.45
C ILE A 76 6.61 -12.12 12.94
N ASN A 77 6.96 -11.70 14.15
CA ASN A 77 8.28 -11.95 14.73
C ASN A 77 8.45 -13.44 15.09
N PHE A 78 7.40 -14.08 15.60
CA PHE A 78 7.40 -15.50 15.92
C PHE A 78 7.58 -16.38 14.67
N VAL A 79 6.79 -16.12 13.63
CA VAL A 79 6.89 -16.82 12.33
C VAL A 79 8.24 -16.49 11.69
N GLY A 80 8.64 -15.22 11.68
CA GLY A 80 9.93 -14.78 11.15
C GLY A 80 11.12 -15.48 11.82
N GLN A 81 11.17 -15.55 13.14
CA GLN A 81 12.27 -16.24 13.84
C GLN A 81 12.31 -17.75 13.54
N LYS A 82 11.14 -18.38 13.42
CA LYS A 82 11.03 -19.83 13.14
C LYS A 82 11.40 -20.19 11.70
N PHE A 83 11.03 -19.37 10.72
CA PHE A 83 11.23 -19.65 9.29
C PHE A 83 12.50 -19.02 8.71
N LEU A 84 12.90 -17.84 9.18
CA LEU A 84 14.00 -17.09 8.57
C LEU A 84 15.37 -17.63 9.01
N GLY A 85 15.55 -17.95 10.29
CA GLY A 85 16.80 -18.52 10.83
C GLY A 85 18.06 -17.71 10.45
N ARG A 86 19.20 -18.40 10.31
CA ARG A 86 20.49 -17.81 9.88
C ARG A 86 20.98 -18.46 8.57
N PRO A 87 20.48 -18.03 7.40
CA PRO A 87 20.94 -18.55 6.11
C PRO A 87 22.40 -18.16 5.86
N LYS A 88 23.17 -19.08 5.26
CA LYS A 88 24.60 -18.88 4.93
C LYS A 88 24.84 -18.18 3.58
N SER A 89 23.78 -17.87 2.83
CA SER A 89 23.85 -17.29 1.48
C SER A 89 22.63 -16.41 1.21
N ILE A 90 22.84 -15.35 0.42
CA ILE A 90 21.81 -14.37 0.02
C ILE A 90 20.64 -15.05 -0.70
N VAL A 91 20.91 -16.02 -1.58
CA VAL A 91 19.87 -16.73 -2.36
C VAL A 91 18.94 -17.51 -1.41
N ARG A 92 19.49 -18.14 -0.37
CA ARG A 92 18.68 -18.84 0.64
C ARG A 92 17.89 -17.87 1.51
N ALA A 93 18.45 -16.69 1.80
CA ALA A 93 17.73 -15.65 2.54
C ALA A 93 16.53 -15.15 1.73
N GLN A 94 16.72 -14.90 0.44
CA GLN A 94 15.67 -14.47 -0.48
C GLN A 94 14.59 -15.53 -0.66
N ALA A 95 14.96 -16.80 -0.86
CA ALA A 95 13.99 -17.89 -0.99
C ALA A 95 13.10 -18.06 0.26
N ARG A 96 13.66 -17.86 1.46
CA ARG A 96 12.92 -17.94 2.74
C ARG A 96 11.90 -16.81 2.94
N ILE A 97 12.04 -15.71 2.22
CA ILE A 97 11.08 -14.61 2.22
C ILE A 97 10.11 -14.74 1.05
N ALA A 98 10.61 -15.01 -0.17
CA ALA A 98 9.83 -15.00 -1.38
C ALA A 98 8.76 -16.10 -1.41
N ILE A 99 9.08 -17.32 -0.96
CA ILE A 99 8.15 -18.46 -1.02
C ILE A 99 6.91 -18.24 -0.15
N PRO A 100 7.03 -17.92 1.16
CA PRO A 100 5.85 -17.65 1.99
C PRO A 100 5.07 -16.43 1.52
N SER A 101 5.77 -15.40 1.02
CA SER A 101 5.14 -14.15 0.61
C SER A 101 4.35 -14.29 -0.69
N ALA A 102 4.84 -15.10 -1.64
CA ALA A 102 4.10 -15.45 -2.85
C ALA A 102 2.82 -16.23 -2.55
N ILE A 103 2.85 -17.14 -1.57
CA ILE A 103 1.65 -17.88 -1.13
C ILE A 103 0.66 -16.94 -0.44
N GLY A 104 1.15 -16.00 0.39
CA GLY A 104 0.31 -15.04 1.11
C GLY A 104 -0.25 -13.90 0.24
N SER A 105 0.43 -13.54 -0.84
CA SER A 105 0.06 -12.45 -1.77
C SER A 105 -1.34 -12.63 -2.36
N ALA A 106 -1.76 -13.87 -2.65
CA ALA A 106 -3.08 -14.16 -3.21
C ALA A 106 -4.26 -13.76 -2.29
N PHE A 107 -4.02 -13.54 -1.01
CA PHE A 107 -5.06 -13.28 0.00
C PHE A 107 -4.95 -11.91 0.67
N ILE A 108 -3.85 -11.17 0.45
CA ILE A 108 -3.59 -9.94 1.17
C ILE A 108 -3.18 -8.85 0.18
N ASN A 109 -3.78 -7.66 0.31
CA ASN A 109 -3.34 -6.49 -0.46
C ASN A 109 -1.87 -6.17 -0.15
N ASN A 110 -1.10 -5.82 -1.17
CA ASN A 110 0.37 -5.74 -1.09
C ASN A 110 0.89 -4.60 -0.21
N THR A 111 0.18 -3.47 -0.15
CA THR A 111 0.62 -2.27 0.60
C THR A 111 0.66 -2.49 2.12
N PRO A 112 -0.40 -3.03 2.78
CA PRO A 112 -0.32 -3.38 4.20
C PRO A 112 0.76 -4.41 4.54
N ILE A 113 0.94 -5.46 3.72
CA ILE A 113 1.93 -6.53 4.00
C ILE A 113 3.33 -5.96 4.05
N VAL A 114 3.72 -5.20 3.04
CA VAL A 114 5.08 -4.66 2.94
C VAL A 114 5.37 -3.75 4.14
N ALA A 115 4.40 -2.92 4.54
CA ALA A 115 4.52 -2.08 5.73
C ALA A 115 4.70 -2.90 7.02
N MET A 116 3.99 -4.02 7.17
CA MET A 116 4.13 -4.92 8.32
C MET A 116 5.47 -5.66 8.35
N VAL A 117 5.98 -6.07 7.18
CA VAL A 117 7.16 -6.95 7.03
C VAL A 117 8.46 -6.15 7.03
N MET A 118 8.44 -4.88 6.60
CA MET A 118 9.61 -3.99 6.58
C MET A 118 10.40 -3.92 7.91
N PRO A 119 9.79 -3.75 9.10
CA PRO A 119 10.53 -3.74 10.36
C PRO A 119 11.18 -5.09 10.67
N LEU A 120 10.47 -6.21 10.44
CA LEU A 120 11.02 -7.56 10.62
C LEU A 120 12.22 -7.78 9.69
N MET A 121 12.12 -7.38 8.43
CA MET A 121 13.21 -7.49 7.44
C MET A 121 14.41 -6.65 7.84
N THR A 122 14.19 -5.44 8.35
CA THR A 122 15.25 -4.55 8.81
C THR A 122 16.00 -5.15 10.00
N GLU A 123 15.28 -5.74 10.96
CA GLU A 123 15.90 -6.40 12.10
C GLU A 123 16.65 -7.67 11.67
N TRP A 124 16.06 -8.45 10.77
CA TRP A 124 16.66 -9.70 10.30
C TRP A 124 17.89 -9.46 9.43
N SER A 125 17.86 -8.47 8.54
CA SER A 125 18.98 -8.09 7.68
C SER A 125 20.22 -7.73 8.53
N ARG A 126 20.01 -6.99 9.63
CA ARG A 126 21.06 -6.64 10.59
C ARG A 126 21.64 -7.87 11.30
N LYS A 127 20.81 -8.89 11.59
CA LYS A 127 21.26 -10.14 12.23
C LYS A 127 22.08 -11.03 11.29
N ILE A 128 21.87 -10.96 9.98
CA ILE A 128 22.55 -11.81 8.98
C ILE A 128 23.64 -11.08 8.18
N GLY A 129 23.80 -9.77 8.39
CA GLY A 129 24.82 -8.95 7.70
C GLY A 129 24.53 -8.71 6.22
N ILE A 130 23.27 -8.75 5.80
CA ILE A 130 22.83 -8.52 4.41
C ILE A 130 22.08 -7.18 4.34
N SER A 131 22.24 -6.42 3.26
CA SER A 131 21.45 -5.20 3.06
C SER A 131 19.95 -5.50 3.01
N VAL A 132 19.14 -4.68 3.67
CA VAL A 132 17.67 -4.78 3.67
C VAL A 132 17.13 -4.75 2.24
N SER A 133 17.73 -3.94 1.35
CA SER A 133 17.31 -3.80 -0.05
C SER A 133 17.36 -5.11 -0.84
N HIS A 134 18.36 -5.96 -0.58
CA HIS A 134 18.46 -7.28 -1.22
C HIS A 134 17.39 -8.27 -0.75
N LEU A 135 16.70 -7.98 0.35
CA LEU A 135 15.60 -8.78 0.89
C LEU A 135 14.24 -8.20 0.46
N LEU A 136 14.10 -6.87 0.47
CA LEU A 136 12.86 -6.18 0.10
C LEU A 136 12.56 -6.20 -1.40
N LEU A 137 13.58 -6.13 -2.27
CA LEU A 137 13.39 -6.19 -3.73
C LEU A 137 12.69 -7.50 -4.16
N PRO A 138 13.22 -8.69 -3.82
CA PRO A 138 12.57 -9.96 -4.16
C PRO A 138 11.21 -10.13 -3.49
N LEU A 139 11.05 -9.63 -2.26
CA LEU A 139 9.76 -9.64 -1.57
C LEU A 139 8.72 -8.84 -2.36
N SER A 140 9.06 -7.63 -2.79
CA SER A 140 8.17 -6.76 -3.58
C SER A 140 7.70 -7.45 -4.85
N PHE A 141 8.60 -8.13 -5.58
CA PHE A 141 8.23 -8.88 -6.78
C PHE A 141 7.44 -10.15 -6.48
N ALA A 142 7.72 -10.83 -5.36
CA ALA A 142 6.97 -12.01 -4.93
C ALA A 142 5.56 -11.67 -4.43
N THR A 143 5.31 -10.41 -4.06
CA THR A 143 3.99 -9.98 -3.58
C THR A 143 3.07 -9.44 -4.67
N ILE A 144 3.58 -9.08 -5.85
CA ILE A 144 2.77 -8.59 -6.98
C ILE A 144 2.29 -9.78 -7.83
#